data_AF-A0A843WNL9-F1
#
_entry.id   AF-A0A843WNL9-F1
#
_cell.length_a   1.000
_cell.length_b   1.000
_cell.length_c   1.000
_cell.angle_alpha   90.00
_cell.angle_beta   90.00
_cell.angle_gamma   90.00
#
_symmetry.space_group_name_H-M   'P 1'
#
loop_
_entity.id
_entity.type
_entity.pdbx_description
1 polymer ?
#
loop_
_entity_poly.entity_id
_entity_poly.type
_entity_poly.pdbx_seq_one_letter_code
_entity_poly.pdbx_strand_id
1 'polypeptide(L)'
;MVIMLLNAACNVFLQNSVRNYVVQYLLELKVASGTDDVLDQLEGNFGYLSVQKYSSNVVEKCLECAREPRRIRIISELINSPLLLQILQDPYGNYVIQSAIKLCKGSLHAAFMKIIRPHIPVLRSNPYGRKVLSSFSTKK
;
A
#
# COMPACT_ATOMS: atom_id res chain seq x y z
N MET A 1 18.06 -18.85 10.83
CA MET A 1 18.05 -18.03 12.06
C MET A 1 17.35 -16.67 11.88
N VAL A 2 17.39 -16.03 10.70
CA VAL A 2 16.63 -14.79 10.40
C VAL A 2 15.12 -15.04 10.22
N ILE A 3 14.73 -16.25 9.81
CA ILE A 3 13.36 -16.63 9.39
C ILE A 3 12.37 -16.80 10.57
N MET A 4 12.83 -17.23 11.76
CA MET A 4 11.95 -17.35 12.94
C MET A 4 11.74 -16.04 13.69
N LEU A 5 12.58 -15.03 13.46
CA LEU A 5 12.40 -13.69 14.05
C LEU A 5 11.32 -12.88 13.35
N LEU A 6 10.85 -13.27 12.16
CA LEU A 6 9.81 -12.54 11.40
C LEU A 6 8.38 -12.83 11.89
N ASN A 7 8.07 -14.07 12.31
CA ASN A 7 6.68 -14.50 12.58
C ASN A 7 6.00 -13.78 13.76
N ALA A 8 6.69 -13.56 14.88
CA ALA A 8 6.12 -12.82 16.02
C ALA A 8 6.35 -11.30 15.90
N ALA A 9 7.29 -10.90 15.07
CA ALA A 9 7.84 -9.56 15.13
C ALA A 9 7.41 -8.69 13.97
N CYS A 10 6.91 -9.21 12.84
CA CYS A 10 6.45 -8.35 11.74
C CYS A 10 5.39 -7.35 12.21
N ASN A 11 4.41 -7.78 13.03
CA ASN A 11 3.46 -6.86 13.69
C ASN A 11 4.12 -5.86 14.66
N VAL A 12 5.12 -6.29 15.45
CA VAL A 12 5.84 -5.42 16.40
C VAL A 12 6.81 -4.46 15.69
N PHE A 13 7.35 -4.86 14.54
CA PHE A 13 8.28 -4.10 13.70
C PHE A 13 7.52 -3.03 12.92
N LEU A 14 6.33 -3.37 12.42
CA LEU A 14 5.42 -2.48 11.70
C LEU A 14 4.84 -1.36 12.57
N GLN A 15 4.86 -1.49 13.89
CA GLN A 15 4.35 -0.47 14.82
C GLN A 15 5.43 0.37 15.51
N ASN A 16 6.72 0.13 15.23
CA ASN A 16 7.82 0.83 15.91
C ASN A 16 8.64 1.69 14.92
N SER A 17 8.96 2.92 15.36
CA SER A 17 9.62 3.96 14.56
C SER A 17 10.99 3.59 14.01
N VAL A 18 11.79 2.78 14.71
CA VAL A 18 13.15 2.40 14.28
C VAL A 18 13.16 1.07 13.54
N ARG A 19 12.18 0.23 13.85
CA ARG A 19 12.16 -1.19 13.51
C ARG A 19 11.57 -1.48 12.13
N ASN A 20 10.69 -0.61 11.62
CA ASN A 20 10.17 -0.70 10.25
C ASN A 20 11.25 -0.48 9.17
N TYR A 21 12.35 0.24 9.49
CA TYR A 21 13.46 0.45 8.55
C TYR A 21 14.15 -0.85 8.16
N VAL A 22 14.15 -1.86 9.03
CA VAL A 22 14.74 -3.17 8.71
C VAL A 22 13.93 -3.87 7.61
N VAL A 23 12.60 -3.79 7.67
CA VAL A 23 11.73 -4.38 6.65
C VAL A 23 11.88 -3.62 5.33
N GLN A 24 11.93 -2.30 5.37
CA GLN A 24 12.18 -1.49 4.17
C GLN A 24 13.56 -1.79 3.56
N TYR A 25 14.60 -1.90 4.38
CA TYR A 25 15.95 -2.26 3.92
C TYR A 25 16.00 -3.66 3.29
N LEU A 26 15.33 -4.65 3.89
CA LEU A 26 15.21 -5.99 3.30
C LEU A 26 14.50 -5.97 1.94
N LEU A 27 13.45 -5.15 1.79
CA LEU A 27 12.77 -4.95 0.50
C LEU A 27 13.67 -4.21 -0.52
N GLU A 28 14.55 -3.31 -0.07
CA GLU A 28 15.51 -2.61 -0.93
C GLU A 28 16.66 -3.48 -1.43
N LEU A 29 17.06 -4.48 -0.65
CA LEU A 29 18.08 -5.44 -1.07
C LEU A 29 17.64 -6.30 -2.28
N LYS A 30 16.34 -6.25 -2.65
CA LYS A 30 15.76 -6.95 -3.81
C LYS A 30 16.11 -8.44 -3.86
N VAL A 31 16.39 -9.06 -2.73
CA VAL A 31 16.54 -10.51 -2.62
C VAL A 31 15.16 -11.09 -2.89
N ALA A 32 14.99 -11.71 -4.07
CA ALA A 32 13.69 -12.11 -4.57
C ALA A 32 12.92 -12.98 -3.57
N SER A 33 13.59 -13.94 -2.91
CA SER A 33 12.93 -14.78 -1.91
C SER A 33 12.44 -13.97 -0.69
N GLY A 34 13.27 -13.07 -0.15
CA GLY A 34 12.90 -12.27 1.02
C GLY A 34 11.79 -11.26 0.74
N THR A 35 11.71 -10.72 -0.49
CA THR A 35 10.60 -9.84 -0.89
C THR A 35 9.30 -10.61 -0.99
N ASP A 36 9.33 -11.80 -1.60
CA ASP A 36 8.15 -12.64 -1.76
C ASP A 36 7.63 -13.14 -0.41
N ASP A 37 8.52 -13.55 0.50
CA ASP A 37 8.16 -13.98 1.86
C ASP A 37 7.45 -12.87 2.65
N VAL A 38 7.96 -11.63 2.57
CA VAL A 38 7.30 -10.47 3.21
C VAL A 38 5.93 -10.22 2.60
N LEU A 39 5.80 -10.29 1.27
CA LEU A 39 4.51 -10.10 0.60
C LEU A 39 3.49 -11.16 1.02
N ASP A 40 3.91 -12.42 1.16
CA ASP A 40 3.05 -13.50 1.61
C ASP A 40 2.58 -13.30 3.07
N GLN A 41 3.41 -12.72 3.93
CA GLN A 41 3.03 -12.43 5.32
C GLN A 41 2.05 -11.26 5.45
N LEU A 42 2.10 -10.29 4.53
CA LEU A 42 1.26 -9.09 4.59
C LEU A 42 -0.05 -9.24 3.79
N GLU A 43 -0.17 -10.28 2.98
CA GLU A 43 -1.38 -10.58 2.20
C GLU A 43 -2.61 -10.69 3.12
N GLY A 44 -3.71 -10.09 2.68
CA GLY A 44 -4.96 -9.94 3.44
C GLY A 44 -4.97 -8.78 4.44
N ASN A 45 -3.84 -8.10 4.70
CA ASN A 45 -3.73 -7.05 5.70
C ASN A 45 -3.34 -5.67 5.13
N PHE A 46 -3.08 -5.52 3.84
CA PHE A 46 -2.59 -4.27 3.23
C PHE A 46 -3.50 -3.09 3.51
N GLY A 47 -4.83 -3.29 3.51
CA GLY A 47 -5.78 -2.23 3.85
C GLY A 47 -5.60 -1.68 5.27
N TYR A 48 -5.49 -2.57 6.26
CA TYR A 48 -5.29 -2.18 7.67
C TYR A 48 -3.90 -1.60 7.91
N LEU A 49 -2.88 -2.14 7.26
CA LEU A 49 -1.50 -1.65 7.36
C LEU A 49 -1.32 -0.27 6.72
N SER A 50 -2.15 0.09 5.74
CA SER A 50 -2.03 1.37 5.04
C SER A 50 -2.36 2.58 5.92
N VAL A 51 -3.16 2.42 6.98
CA VAL A 51 -3.57 3.52 7.87
C VAL A 51 -2.68 3.68 9.10
N GLN A 52 -1.63 2.85 9.26
CA GLN A 52 -0.69 3.02 10.37
C GLN A 52 0.59 3.72 9.89
N LYS A 53 1.05 4.67 10.70
CA LYS A 53 2.19 5.58 10.41
C LYS A 53 3.45 4.91 9.88
N TYR A 54 3.78 3.72 10.37
CA TYR A 54 5.03 3.05 10.06
C TYR A 54 4.85 1.91 9.05
N SER A 55 3.73 1.16 9.16
CA SER A 55 3.43 0.10 8.21
C SER A 55 3.03 0.62 6.83
N SER A 56 2.46 1.82 6.72
CA SER A 56 2.14 2.43 5.43
C SER A 56 3.35 2.52 4.52
N ASN A 57 4.51 2.89 5.06
CA ASN A 57 5.77 2.97 4.31
C ASN A 57 6.21 1.59 3.80
N VAL A 58 5.96 0.54 4.58
CA VAL A 58 6.23 -0.84 4.15
C VAL A 58 5.30 -1.23 3.01
N VAL A 59 4.00 -0.88 3.08
CA VAL A 59 3.06 -1.15 1.98
C VAL A 59 3.46 -0.41 0.70
N GLU A 60 3.88 0.86 0.79
CA GLU A 60 4.43 1.60 -0.36
C GLU A 60 5.64 0.88 -0.95
N LYS A 61 6.56 0.42 -0.10
CA LYS A 61 7.73 -0.30 -0.55
C LYS A 61 7.40 -1.66 -1.18
N CYS A 62 6.42 -2.37 -0.64
CA CYS A 62 5.88 -3.59 -1.22
C CYS A 62 5.33 -3.32 -2.63
N LEU A 63 4.59 -2.23 -2.85
CA LEU A 63 4.08 -1.86 -4.17
C LEU A 63 5.23 -1.57 -5.17
N GLU A 64 6.26 -0.86 -4.73
CA GLU A 64 7.43 -0.52 -5.55
C GLU A 64 8.25 -1.77 -5.93
N CYS A 65 8.52 -2.65 -4.96
CA CYS A 65 9.38 -3.82 -5.14
C CYS A 65 8.66 -5.02 -5.75
N ALA A 66 7.35 -5.18 -5.53
CA ALA A 66 6.58 -6.30 -6.07
C ALA A 66 6.59 -6.30 -7.61
N ARG A 67 6.83 -7.47 -8.17
CA ARG A 67 6.66 -7.73 -9.61
C ARG A 67 5.25 -8.20 -9.90
N GLU A 68 4.84 -8.13 -11.17
CA GLU A 68 3.59 -8.78 -11.58
C GLU A 68 3.74 -10.31 -11.47
N PRO A 69 2.71 -11.04 -11.00
CA PRO A 69 1.34 -10.60 -10.71
C PRO A 69 1.07 -10.14 -9.26
N ARG A 70 2.08 -10.19 -8.37
CA ARG A 70 1.91 -9.86 -6.94
C ARG A 70 1.45 -8.41 -6.74
N ARG A 71 1.99 -7.47 -7.51
CA ARG A 71 1.58 -6.07 -7.40
C ARG A 71 0.09 -5.87 -7.70
N ILE A 72 -0.43 -6.51 -8.74
CA ILE A 72 -1.88 -6.52 -9.02
C ILE A 72 -2.67 -7.05 -7.82
N ARG A 73 -2.19 -8.09 -7.11
CA ARG A 73 -2.87 -8.61 -5.91
C ARG A 73 -2.95 -7.57 -4.79
N ILE A 74 -1.84 -6.91 -4.47
CA ILE A 74 -1.80 -5.85 -3.44
C ILE A 74 -2.80 -4.74 -3.79
N ILE A 75 -2.76 -4.27 -5.04
CA ILE A 75 -3.66 -3.21 -5.51
C ILE A 75 -5.13 -3.66 -5.45
N SER A 76 -5.42 -4.89 -5.88
CA SER A 76 -6.77 -5.46 -5.81
C SER A 76 -7.28 -5.51 -4.38
N GLU A 77 -6.43 -5.92 -3.42
CA GLU A 77 -6.79 -5.95 -2.01
C GLU A 77 -7.09 -4.55 -1.46
N LEU A 78 -6.27 -3.56 -1.79
CA LEU A 78 -6.50 -2.17 -1.36
C LEU A 78 -7.83 -1.61 -1.90
N ILE A 79 -8.11 -1.84 -3.18
CA ILE A 79 -9.34 -1.36 -3.84
C ILE A 79 -10.59 -2.06 -3.28
N ASN A 80 -10.49 -3.34 -2.94
CA ASN A 80 -11.61 -4.09 -2.39
C ASN A 80 -11.67 -4.04 -0.85
N SER A 81 -10.78 -3.29 -0.21
CA SER A 81 -10.73 -3.18 1.25
C SER A 81 -11.98 -2.51 1.79
N PRO A 82 -12.60 -3.02 2.86
CA PRO A 82 -13.68 -2.32 3.54
C PRO A 82 -13.23 -0.96 4.12
N LEU A 83 -11.91 -0.78 4.30
CA LEU A 83 -11.30 0.45 4.79
C LEU A 83 -10.96 1.45 3.68
N LEU A 84 -11.26 1.17 2.40
CA LEU A 84 -10.82 2.00 1.27
C LEU A 84 -11.09 3.50 1.48
N LEU A 85 -12.31 3.88 1.88
CA LEU A 85 -12.66 5.29 2.09
C LEU A 85 -11.85 5.94 3.23
N GLN A 86 -11.50 5.17 4.26
CA GLN A 86 -10.61 5.62 5.33
C GLN A 86 -9.20 5.81 4.79
N ILE A 87 -8.65 4.80 4.09
CA ILE A 87 -7.28 4.85 3.53
C ILE A 87 -7.09 6.07 2.62
N LEU A 88 -8.07 6.37 1.76
CA LEU A 88 -8.03 7.52 0.84
C LEU A 88 -7.95 8.88 1.55
N GLN A 89 -8.46 8.95 2.77
CA GLN A 89 -8.56 10.17 3.57
C GLN A 89 -7.54 10.21 4.72
N ASP A 90 -6.75 9.16 4.86
CA ASP A 90 -5.81 8.97 5.96
C ASP A 90 -4.50 9.72 5.72
N PRO A 91 -3.88 10.34 6.74
CA PRO A 91 -2.60 11.05 6.62
C PRO A 91 -1.44 10.19 6.11
N TYR A 92 -1.51 8.86 6.23
CA TYR A 92 -0.50 7.92 5.75
C TYR A 92 -1.02 7.12 4.54
N GLY A 93 -2.25 6.59 4.64
CA GLY A 93 -2.87 5.77 3.60
C GLY A 93 -3.00 6.48 2.25
N ASN A 94 -3.15 7.81 2.24
CA ASN A 94 -3.19 8.57 0.99
C ASN A 94 -1.93 8.38 0.14
N TYR A 95 -0.76 8.19 0.75
CA TYR A 95 0.49 7.96 0.02
C TYR A 95 0.51 6.57 -0.62
N VAL A 96 0.06 5.55 0.12
CA VAL A 96 -0.13 4.18 -0.41
C VAL A 96 -1.00 4.17 -1.65
N ILE A 97 -2.15 4.86 -1.61
CA ILE A 97 -3.05 4.90 -2.77
C ILE A 97 -2.43 5.66 -3.95
N GLN A 98 -1.72 6.77 -3.70
CA GLN A 98 -1.01 7.48 -4.76
C GLN A 98 0.05 6.59 -5.43
N SER A 99 0.81 5.83 -4.63
CA SER A 99 1.80 4.86 -5.11
C SER A 99 1.13 3.73 -5.92
N ALA A 100 -0.01 3.20 -5.47
CA ALA A 100 -0.81 2.24 -6.23
C ALA A 100 -1.27 2.82 -7.58
N ILE A 101 -1.81 4.05 -7.60
CA ILE A 101 -2.27 4.73 -8.82
C ILE A 101 -1.13 4.91 -9.82
N LYS A 102 0.05 5.34 -9.37
CA LYS A 102 1.23 5.52 -10.23
C LYS A 102 1.63 4.23 -10.95
N LEU A 103 1.49 3.09 -10.26
CA LEU A 103 1.89 1.78 -10.78
C LEU A 103 0.76 1.07 -11.57
N CYS A 104 -0.51 1.41 -11.33
CA CYS A 104 -1.64 0.92 -12.12
C CYS A 104 -1.56 1.39 -13.57
N LYS A 105 -1.80 0.50 -14.54
CA LYS A 105 -1.93 0.87 -15.96
C LYS A 105 -3.14 0.17 -16.60
N GLY A 106 -3.62 0.69 -17.73
CA GLY A 106 -4.68 0.07 -18.52
C GLY A 106 -5.96 -0.21 -17.74
N SER A 107 -6.43 -1.46 -17.82
CA SER A 107 -7.68 -1.94 -17.21
C SER A 107 -7.73 -1.79 -15.69
N LEU A 108 -6.60 -2.01 -15.00
CA LEU A 108 -6.52 -1.89 -13.54
C LEU A 108 -6.76 -0.45 -13.07
N HIS A 109 -6.19 0.52 -13.79
CA HIS A 109 -6.41 1.93 -13.50
C HIS A 109 -7.88 2.34 -13.71
N ALA A 110 -8.51 1.85 -14.79
CA ALA A 110 -9.92 2.10 -15.05
C ALA A 110 -10.82 1.48 -13.96
N ALA A 111 -10.51 0.26 -13.51
CA ALA A 111 -11.22 -0.40 -12.41
C ALA A 111 -11.09 0.39 -11.10
N PHE A 112 -9.88 0.85 -10.77
CA PHE A 112 -9.62 1.70 -9.60
C PHE A 112 -10.49 2.97 -9.67
N MET A 113 -10.46 3.68 -10.80
CA MET A 113 -11.22 4.92 -10.96
C MET A 113 -12.74 4.69 -10.85
N LYS A 114 -13.24 3.57 -11.39
CA LYS A 114 -14.66 3.19 -11.28
C LYS A 114 -15.11 3.08 -9.83
N ILE A 115 -14.27 2.50 -8.97
CA ILE A 115 -14.57 2.28 -7.55
C ILE A 115 -14.45 3.58 -6.74
N ILE A 116 -13.53 4.47 -7.10
CA ILE A 116 -13.35 5.77 -6.42
C ILE A 116 -14.42 6.79 -6.80
N ARG A 117 -14.98 6.70 -8.02
CA ARG A 117 -15.90 7.71 -8.56
C ARG A 117 -17.06 8.10 -7.63
N PRO A 118 -17.75 7.17 -6.93
CA PRO A 118 -18.80 7.52 -5.98
C PRO A 118 -18.31 8.31 -4.76
N HIS A 119 -17.03 8.16 -4.38
CA HIS A 119 -16.44 8.78 -3.20
C HIS A 119 -15.84 10.17 -3.46
N ILE A 120 -15.73 10.59 -4.73
CA ILE A 120 -15.14 11.89 -5.12
C ILE A 120 -15.70 13.09 -4.32
N PRO A 121 -17.02 13.22 -4.06
CA PRO A 121 -17.55 14.34 -3.29
C PRO A 121 -16.91 14.45 -1.90
N VAL A 122 -16.81 13.33 -1.19
CA VAL A 122 -16.20 13.25 0.15
C VAL A 122 -14.70 13.52 0.11
N LEU A 123 -14.01 12.98 -0.91
CA LEU A 123 -12.57 13.18 -1.07
C LEU A 123 -12.20 14.64 -1.36
N ARG A 124 -13.08 15.41 -2.01
CA ARG A 124 -12.85 16.85 -2.27
C ARG A 124 -12.84 17.68 -0.98
N SER A 125 -13.68 17.33 0.00
CA SER A 125 -13.69 18.01 1.30
C SER A 125 -12.48 17.68 2.17
N ASN A 126 -11.83 16.53 1.96
CA ASN A 126 -10.69 16.09 2.77
C ASN A 126 -9.34 16.53 2.14
N PRO A 127 -8.38 17.09 2.91
CA PRO A 127 -7.09 17.53 2.37
C PRO A 127 -6.23 16.40 1.79
N TYR A 128 -6.27 15.20 2.35
CA TYR A 128 -5.56 14.02 1.86
C TYR A 128 -6.29 13.40 0.66
N GLY A 129 -7.62 13.34 0.71
CA GLY A 129 -8.46 12.91 -0.41
C GLY A 129 -8.22 13.72 -1.68
N ARG A 130 -8.06 15.05 -1.56
CA ARG A 130 -7.71 15.92 -2.70
C ARG A 130 -6.39 15.55 -3.37
N LYS A 131 -5.37 15.15 -2.60
CA LYS A 131 -4.06 14.71 -3.14
C LYS A 131 -4.17 13.38 -3.90
N VAL A 132 -5.01 12.47 -3.41
CA VAL A 132 -5.31 11.23 -4.13
C VAL A 132 -6.00 11.55 -5.46
N LEU A 133 -7.01 12.43 -5.45
CA LEU A 133 -7.71 12.84 -6.66
C LEU A 133 -6.78 13.49 -7.69
N SER A 134 -5.83 14.33 -7.27
CA SER A 134 -4.88 14.95 -8.20
C SER A 134 -3.93 13.94 -8.86
N SER A 135 -3.70 12.79 -8.22
CA SER A 135 -2.85 11.73 -8.76
C SER A 135 -3.51 10.92 -9.88
N PHE A 136 -4.85 10.91 -9.97
CA PHE A 136 -5.56 10.36 -11.12
C PHE A 136 -5.48 11.25 -12.36
N SER A 137 -5.35 12.56 -12.17
CA SER A 137 -5.33 13.57 -13.24
C SER A 137 -3.98 13.71 -13.94
N THR A 138 -2.90 13.17 -13.36
CA THR A 138 -1.52 13.39 -13.82
C THR A 138 -1.07 12.43 -14.93
N LYS A 139 -1.93 11.50 -15.38
CA LYS A 139 -1.65 10.65 -16.54
C LYS A 139 -2.16 11.32 -17.82
N LYS A 140 -1.32 12.17 -18.39
CA LYS A 140 -1.32 12.48 -19.83
C LYS A 140 -0.25 11.64 -20.50
#